data_AF-A0A955HFB6-F1
#
_entry.id   AF-A0A955HFB6-F1
#
_cell.length_a   1.000
_cell.length_b   1.000
_cell.length_c   1.000
_cell.angle_alpha   90.00
_cell.angle_beta   90.00
_cell.angle_gamma   90.00
#
_symmetry.space_group_name_H-M   'P 1'
#
loop_
_entity.id
_entity.type
_entity.pdbx_description
1 polymer ?
#
loop_
_entity_poly.entity_id
_entity_poly.type
_entity_poly.pdbx_seq_one_letter_code
_entity_poly.pdbx_strand_id
1 'polypeptide(L)'
;MQSKSLLIAIAAFALTATGVNAYSNTNVLSRAGLNKEQQEAIQEARELRRAGDVDAARDKLVEAGITEAELRSVHQAEHAAREAVHTALEEDDYRAFKAAIADSPLADIITSRADFEQFQEAHRLRQAGNWDEAEDIMDELGVTHPGVGGHHHLPPPFISDLTDEQREALQVARQSNDRATIQAIFDEAGIELPVHHYGRRTMN
;
A
#
# COMPACT_ATOMS: atom_id res chain seq x y z
N MET A 1 -23.77 13.89 28.07
CA MET A 1 -22.52 14.66 27.84
C MET A 1 -21.65 13.82 26.92
N GLN A 2 -21.40 14.28 25.69
CA GLN A 2 -20.50 13.56 24.79
C GLN A 2 -19.08 13.57 25.39
N SER A 3 -18.44 12.40 25.45
CA SER A 3 -17.14 12.25 26.08
C SER A 3 -16.07 12.92 25.21
N LYS A 4 -15.21 13.74 25.85
CA LYS A 4 -14.02 14.31 25.18
C LYS A 4 -13.12 13.20 24.59
N SER A 5 -13.20 11.99 25.13
CA SER A 5 -12.53 10.78 24.63
C SER A 5 -13.01 10.35 23.24
N LEU A 6 -14.32 10.44 22.95
CA LEU A 6 -14.86 10.14 21.61
C LEU A 6 -14.35 11.13 20.58
N LEU A 7 -14.25 12.42 20.93
CA LEU A 7 -13.68 13.46 20.05
C LEU A 7 -12.20 13.19 19.74
N ILE A 8 -11.43 12.71 20.73
CA ILE A 8 -10.02 12.34 20.54
C ILE A 8 -9.90 11.06 19.70
N ALA A 9 -10.74 10.06 19.92
CA ALA A 9 -10.74 8.81 19.14
C ALA A 9 -11.11 9.05 17.66
N ILE A 10 -12.10 9.91 17.40
CA ILE A 10 -12.48 10.32 16.03
C ILE A 10 -11.33 11.12 15.38
N ALA A 11 -10.66 11.99 16.13
CA ALA A 11 -9.47 12.69 15.64
C ALA A 11 -8.28 11.73 15.39
N ALA A 12 -8.11 10.68 16.18
CA ALA A 12 -7.07 9.65 15.97
C ALA A 12 -7.36 8.75 14.77
N PHE A 13 -8.63 8.40 14.53
CA PHE A 13 -9.09 7.79 13.28
C PHE A 13 -8.92 8.75 12.09
N ALA A 14 -8.98 10.07 12.32
CA ALA A 14 -8.71 11.09 11.31
C ALA A 14 -7.19 11.26 11.00
N LEU A 15 -6.30 10.97 11.96
CA LEU A 15 -4.84 11.10 11.81
C LEU A 15 -4.14 9.89 11.15
N THR A 16 -4.80 8.73 11.09
CA THR A 16 -4.22 7.49 10.54
C THR A 16 -4.63 7.22 9.09
N ALA A 17 -5.39 8.12 8.47
CA ALA A 17 -6.00 7.89 7.17
C ALA A 17 -5.56 8.87 6.07
N THR A 18 -4.36 9.43 6.20
CA THR A 18 -3.59 9.91 5.05
C THR A 18 -2.95 8.71 4.37
N GLY A 19 -3.49 8.30 3.23
CA GLY A 19 -2.72 7.54 2.24
C GLY A 19 -3.06 6.08 1.97
N VAL A 20 -4.19 5.51 2.44
CA VAL A 20 -4.52 4.12 2.07
C VAL A 20 -5.92 3.94 1.51
N ASN A 21 -6.03 4.11 0.20
CA ASN A 21 -7.16 3.66 -0.59
C ASN A 21 -7.02 2.17 -0.98
N ALA A 22 -5.85 1.56 -0.78
CA ALA A 22 -5.65 0.11 -0.94
C ALA A 22 -6.34 -0.74 0.14
N TYR A 23 -6.93 -0.12 1.18
CA TYR A 23 -7.68 -0.81 2.24
C TYR A 23 -9.11 -0.30 2.40
N SER A 24 -9.78 0.05 1.30
CA SER A 24 -11.25 0.13 1.26
C SER A 24 -11.88 -1.27 1.38
N ASN A 25 -11.50 -2.00 2.42
CA ASN A 25 -11.89 -3.37 2.69
C ASN A 25 -13.27 -3.37 3.35
N THR A 26 -14.32 -3.60 2.56
CA THR A 26 -15.65 -4.00 3.06
C THR A 26 -15.57 -5.21 3.99
N ASN A 27 -14.57 -6.08 3.80
CA ASN A 27 -14.28 -7.20 4.67
C ASN A 27 -13.76 -6.79 6.06
N VAL A 28 -12.96 -5.72 6.18
CA VAL A 28 -12.48 -5.25 7.49
C VAL A 28 -13.65 -4.73 8.33
N LEU A 29 -14.58 -3.99 7.72
CA LEU A 29 -15.76 -3.49 8.42
C LEU A 29 -16.72 -4.63 8.80
N SER A 30 -16.86 -5.64 7.93
CA SER A 30 -17.63 -6.85 8.23
C SER A 30 -17.00 -7.69 9.35
N ARG A 31 -15.68 -7.86 9.35
CA ARG A 31 -14.91 -8.52 10.44
C ARG A 31 -15.00 -7.77 11.75
N ALA A 32 -15.13 -6.44 11.71
CA ALA A 32 -15.37 -5.60 12.88
C ALA A 32 -16.81 -5.71 13.42
N GLY A 33 -17.68 -6.50 12.77
CA GLY A 33 -19.05 -6.73 13.21
C GLY A 33 -20.01 -5.58 12.87
N LEU A 34 -19.62 -4.67 11.97
CA LEU A 34 -20.46 -3.54 11.59
C LEU A 34 -21.59 -3.99 10.66
N ASN A 35 -22.78 -3.46 10.90
CA ASN A 35 -23.92 -3.68 10.01
C ASN A 35 -23.80 -2.84 8.73
N LYS A 36 -24.68 -3.09 7.75
CA LYS A 36 -24.64 -2.41 6.44
C LYS A 36 -24.77 -0.88 6.54
N GLU A 37 -25.65 -0.39 7.40
CA GLU A 37 -25.87 1.06 7.59
C GLU A 37 -24.62 1.73 8.17
N GLN A 38 -23.96 1.09 9.12
CA GLN A 38 -22.69 1.55 9.70
C GLN A 38 -21.55 1.52 8.67
N GLN A 39 -21.51 0.50 7.80
CA GLN A 39 -20.52 0.40 6.72
C GLN A 39 -20.66 1.55 5.73
N GLU A 40 -21.88 1.82 5.27
CA GLU A 40 -22.20 2.93 4.37
C GLU A 40 -21.85 4.28 5.01
N ALA A 41 -22.18 4.47 6.30
CA ALA A 41 -21.83 5.68 7.03
C ALA A 41 -20.32 5.92 7.15
N ILE A 42 -19.51 4.86 7.34
CA ILE A 42 -18.04 4.99 7.34
C ILE A 42 -17.53 5.39 5.96
N GLN A 43 -18.13 4.85 4.89
CA GLN A 43 -17.74 5.20 3.52
C GLN A 43 -18.06 6.68 3.23
N GLU A 44 -19.28 7.13 3.52
CA GLU A 44 -19.68 8.53 3.35
C GLU A 44 -18.85 9.48 4.21
N ALA A 45 -18.57 9.12 5.47
CA ALA A 45 -17.74 9.92 6.35
C ALA A 45 -16.30 10.08 5.80
N ARG A 46 -15.76 9.06 5.13
CA ARG A 46 -14.45 9.17 4.46
C ARG A 46 -14.50 10.14 3.28
N GLU A 47 -15.56 10.13 2.49
CA GLU A 47 -15.75 11.04 1.36
C GLU A 47 -15.89 12.50 1.82
N LEU A 48 -16.72 12.75 2.84
CA LEU A 48 -16.86 14.06 3.47
C LEU A 48 -15.52 14.57 4.00
N ARG A 49 -14.74 13.70 4.66
CA ARG A 49 -13.39 14.05 5.12
C ARG A 49 -12.44 14.36 3.97
N ARG A 50 -12.50 13.66 2.84
CA ARG A 50 -11.70 13.98 1.64
C ARG A 50 -12.07 15.34 1.05
N ALA A 51 -13.33 15.72 1.14
CA ALA A 51 -13.80 17.06 0.77
C ALA A 51 -13.43 18.15 1.79
N GLY A 52 -12.81 17.78 2.93
CA GLY A 52 -12.43 18.70 4.01
C GLY A 52 -13.53 18.94 5.04
N ASP A 53 -14.69 18.28 4.92
CA ASP A 53 -15.82 18.42 5.84
C ASP A 53 -15.75 17.40 6.98
N VAL A 54 -14.87 17.69 7.94
CA VAL A 54 -14.61 16.81 9.09
C VAL A 54 -15.81 16.76 10.06
N ASP A 55 -16.54 17.87 10.20
CA ASP A 55 -17.70 17.95 11.08
C ASP A 55 -18.87 17.12 10.52
N ALA A 56 -19.19 17.24 9.23
CA ALA A 56 -20.21 16.40 8.62
C ALA A 56 -19.84 14.91 8.66
N ALA A 57 -18.56 14.59 8.44
CA ALA A 57 -18.07 13.22 8.56
C ALA A 57 -18.31 12.64 9.96
N ARG A 58 -18.01 13.42 11.01
CA ARG A 58 -18.27 13.03 12.41
C ARG A 58 -19.76 12.80 12.63
N ASP A 59 -20.58 13.76 12.22
CA ASP A 59 -22.01 13.74 12.51
C ASP A 59 -22.67 12.53 11.81
N LYS A 60 -22.22 12.17 10.61
CA LYS A 60 -22.64 10.96 9.88
C LYS A 60 -22.33 9.67 10.65
N LEU A 61 -21.14 9.56 11.26
CA LEU A 61 -20.77 8.39 12.07
C LEU A 61 -21.65 8.27 13.32
N VAL A 62 -21.91 9.40 13.99
CA VAL A 62 -22.75 9.46 15.19
C VAL A 62 -24.21 9.10 14.85
N GLU A 63 -24.73 9.61 13.73
CA GLU A 63 -26.08 9.30 13.23
C GLU A 63 -26.26 7.81 12.97
N ALA A 64 -25.24 7.15 12.41
CA ALA A 64 -25.22 5.70 12.19
C ALA A 64 -24.99 4.87 13.47
N GLY A 65 -24.93 5.52 14.64
CA GLY A 65 -24.74 4.85 15.92
C GLY A 65 -23.35 4.24 16.09
N ILE A 66 -22.33 4.71 15.36
CA ILE A 66 -20.96 4.23 15.50
C ILE A 66 -20.36 4.84 16.76
N THR A 67 -20.03 3.99 17.73
CA THR A 67 -19.38 4.40 18.98
C THR A 67 -17.87 4.24 18.92
N GLU A 68 -17.19 4.68 19.98
CA GLU A 68 -15.76 4.46 20.15
C GLU A 68 -15.39 2.96 20.16
N ALA A 69 -16.28 2.11 20.68
CA ALA A 69 -16.06 0.67 20.71
C ALA A 69 -16.04 0.09 19.30
N GLU A 70 -17.00 0.45 18.44
CA GLU A 70 -17.01 0.04 17.03
C GLU A 70 -15.76 0.54 16.29
N LEU A 71 -15.37 1.81 16.48
CA LEU A 71 -14.15 2.34 15.84
C LEU A 71 -12.90 1.59 16.28
N ARG A 72 -12.81 1.21 17.55
CA ARG A 72 -11.71 0.39 18.06
C ARG A 72 -11.69 -1.00 17.44
N SER A 73 -12.86 -1.63 17.30
CA SER A 73 -13.01 -2.92 16.61
C SER A 73 -12.59 -2.84 15.13
N VAL A 74 -12.92 -1.74 14.45
CA VAL A 74 -12.45 -1.48 13.08
C VAL A 74 -10.92 -1.40 13.02
N HIS A 75 -10.29 -0.64 13.91
CA HIS A 75 -8.82 -0.56 13.96
C HIS A 75 -8.16 -1.90 14.24
N GLN A 76 -8.72 -2.70 15.15
CA GLN A 76 -8.21 -4.05 15.43
C GLN A 76 -8.34 -4.97 14.21
N ALA A 77 -9.48 -4.93 13.53
CA ALA A 77 -9.71 -5.71 12.31
C ALA A 77 -8.76 -5.27 11.18
N GLU A 78 -8.47 -3.97 11.07
CA GLU A 78 -7.51 -3.44 10.10
C GLU A 78 -6.07 -3.89 10.42
N HIS A 79 -5.66 -3.83 11.70
CA HIS A 79 -4.35 -4.31 12.13
C HIS A 79 -4.19 -5.80 11.82
N ALA A 80 -5.17 -6.62 12.18
CA ALA A 80 -5.15 -8.05 11.92
C ALA A 80 -5.10 -8.36 10.41
N ALA A 81 -5.80 -7.58 9.59
CA ALA A 81 -5.73 -7.74 8.13
C ALA A 81 -4.34 -7.38 7.58
N ARG A 82 -3.73 -6.30 8.06
CA ARG A 82 -2.36 -5.90 7.67
C ARG A 82 -1.33 -6.94 8.10
N GLU A 83 -1.44 -7.47 9.31
CA GLU A 83 -0.58 -8.56 9.79
C GLU A 83 -0.74 -9.82 8.93
N ALA A 84 -1.97 -10.21 8.59
CA ALA A 84 -2.20 -11.37 7.74
C ALA A 84 -1.53 -11.24 6.36
N VAL A 85 -1.55 -10.03 5.77
CA VAL A 85 -0.83 -9.74 4.53
C VAL A 85 0.68 -9.85 4.74
N HIS A 86 1.21 -9.24 5.79
CA HIS A 86 2.64 -9.28 6.11
C HIS A 86 3.15 -10.71 6.31
N THR A 87 2.48 -11.50 7.16
CA THR A 87 2.83 -12.90 7.40
C THR A 87 2.78 -13.71 6.11
N ALA A 88 1.76 -13.53 5.27
CA ALA A 88 1.69 -14.23 4.00
C ALA A 88 2.85 -13.89 3.05
N LEU A 89 3.36 -12.65 3.07
CA LEU A 89 4.53 -12.27 2.30
C LEU A 89 5.83 -12.88 2.85
N GLU A 90 5.99 -12.92 4.18
CA GLU A 90 7.15 -13.53 4.83
C GLU A 90 7.21 -15.05 4.64
N GLU A 91 6.05 -15.71 4.66
CA GLU A 91 5.93 -17.16 4.50
C GLU A 91 5.84 -17.62 3.04
N ASP A 92 5.87 -16.69 2.07
CA ASP A 92 5.68 -16.96 0.64
C ASP A 92 4.33 -17.68 0.31
N ASP A 93 3.32 -17.49 1.15
CA ASP A 93 2.00 -18.12 1.03
C ASP A 93 1.05 -17.26 0.18
N TYR A 94 1.13 -17.45 -1.15
CA TYR A 94 0.25 -16.79 -2.11
C TYR A 94 -1.25 -17.07 -1.85
N ARG A 95 -1.60 -18.24 -1.32
CA ARG A 95 -3.01 -18.57 -1.05
C ARG A 95 -3.53 -17.78 0.14
N ALA A 96 -2.75 -17.70 1.22
CA ALA A 96 -3.07 -16.87 2.37
C ALA A 96 -3.11 -15.39 2.00
N PHE A 97 -2.17 -14.93 1.17
CA PHE A 97 -2.15 -13.56 0.65
C PHE A 97 -3.43 -13.23 -0.09
N LYS A 98 -3.84 -14.05 -1.08
CA LYS A 98 -5.10 -13.85 -1.82
C LYS A 98 -6.33 -13.80 -0.92
N ALA A 99 -6.38 -14.64 0.11
CA ALA A 99 -7.47 -14.61 1.07
C ALA A 99 -7.46 -13.33 1.92
N ALA A 100 -6.28 -12.81 2.26
CA ALA A 100 -6.12 -11.58 3.03
C ALA A 100 -6.54 -10.33 2.24
N ILE A 101 -6.28 -10.31 0.93
CA ILE A 101 -6.55 -9.15 0.06
C ILE A 101 -7.87 -9.20 -0.71
N ALA A 102 -8.65 -10.28 -0.61
CA ALA A 102 -9.78 -10.61 -1.49
C ALA A 102 -10.83 -9.50 -1.71
N ASP A 103 -11.01 -8.60 -0.75
CA ASP A 103 -11.99 -7.49 -0.80
C ASP A 103 -11.32 -6.11 -0.84
N SER A 104 -10.05 -6.07 -1.24
CA SER A 104 -9.26 -4.86 -1.39
C SER A 104 -8.96 -4.61 -2.87
N PRO A 105 -8.69 -3.35 -3.27
CA PRO A 105 -8.26 -3.06 -4.63
C PRO A 105 -7.01 -3.83 -5.07
N LEU A 106 -6.20 -4.32 -4.12
CA LEU A 106 -5.06 -5.17 -4.43
C LEU A 106 -5.46 -6.52 -5.02
N ALA A 107 -6.67 -7.04 -4.76
CA ALA A 107 -7.13 -8.30 -5.35
C ALA A 107 -7.32 -8.20 -6.86
N ASP A 108 -7.70 -7.02 -7.36
CA ASP A 108 -7.87 -6.75 -8.78
C ASP A 108 -6.53 -6.53 -9.48
N ILE A 109 -5.50 -6.12 -8.73
CA ILE A 109 -4.15 -5.84 -9.22
C ILE A 109 -3.30 -7.11 -9.19
N ILE A 110 -3.27 -7.82 -8.07
CA ILE A 110 -2.44 -9.01 -7.84
C ILE A 110 -3.26 -10.25 -8.15
N THR A 111 -3.30 -10.62 -9.42
CA THR A 111 -4.15 -11.71 -9.93
C THR A 111 -3.39 -13.01 -10.14
N SER A 112 -2.07 -12.92 -10.31
CA SER A 112 -1.17 -14.03 -10.63
C SER A 112 -0.13 -14.27 -9.54
N ARG A 113 0.50 -15.46 -9.57
CA ARG A 113 1.65 -15.77 -8.70
C ARG A 113 2.85 -14.88 -9.02
N ALA A 114 3.04 -14.50 -10.28
CA ALA A 114 4.12 -13.61 -10.70
C ALA A 114 3.91 -12.18 -10.16
N ASP A 115 2.66 -11.72 -10.09
CA ASP A 115 2.32 -10.41 -9.51
C ASP A 115 2.62 -10.41 -8.00
N PHE A 116 2.31 -11.53 -7.33
CA PHE A 116 2.61 -11.71 -5.92
C PHE A 116 4.12 -11.74 -5.63
N GLU A 117 4.90 -12.42 -6.46
CA GLU A 117 6.36 -12.46 -6.31
C GLU A 117 7.00 -11.07 -6.50
N GLN A 118 6.51 -10.29 -7.45
CA GLN A 118 6.90 -8.88 -7.60
C GLN A 118 6.51 -8.04 -6.37
N PHE A 119 5.29 -8.20 -5.87
CA PHE A 119 4.83 -7.50 -4.67
C PHE A 119 5.66 -7.87 -3.43
N GLN A 120 6.02 -9.14 -3.29
CA GLN A 120 6.89 -9.63 -2.23
C GLN A 120 8.31 -9.03 -2.35
N GLU A 121 8.84 -8.91 -3.55
CA GLU A 121 10.14 -8.28 -3.77
C GLU A 121 10.11 -6.80 -3.41
N ALA A 122 9.09 -6.07 -3.85
CA ALA A 122 8.86 -4.69 -3.41
C ALA A 122 8.80 -4.59 -1.87
N HIS A 123 8.15 -5.55 -1.20
CA HIS A 123 8.13 -5.60 0.26
C HIS A 123 9.52 -5.77 0.88
N ARG A 124 10.35 -6.69 0.36
CA ARG A 124 11.74 -6.90 0.83
C ARG A 124 12.60 -5.66 0.61
N LEU A 125 12.48 -5.01 -0.54
CA LEU A 125 13.19 -3.77 -0.85
C LEU A 125 12.83 -2.67 0.14
N ARG A 126 11.54 -2.51 0.48
CA ARG A 126 11.10 -1.58 1.54
C ARG A 126 11.70 -1.91 2.90
N GLN A 127 11.74 -3.19 3.28
CA GLN A 127 12.39 -3.63 4.54
C GLN A 127 13.90 -3.32 4.56
N ALA A 128 14.56 -3.39 3.40
CA ALA A 128 15.97 -3.05 3.24
C ALA A 128 16.23 -1.52 3.16
N GLY A 129 15.18 -0.70 3.07
CA GLY A 129 15.28 0.76 2.91
C GLY A 129 15.45 1.23 1.47
N ASN A 130 15.28 0.35 0.48
CA ASN A 130 15.31 0.65 -0.95
C ASN A 130 13.92 1.09 -1.42
N TRP A 131 13.47 2.26 -0.97
CA TRP A 131 12.11 2.75 -1.19
C TRP A 131 11.81 3.02 -2.66
N ASP A 132 12.76 3.60 -3.41
CA ASP A 132 12.57 3.97 -4.81
C ASP A 132 12.40 2.72 -5.70
N GLU A 133 13.30 1.73 -5.56
CA GLU A 133 13.22 0.46 -6.29
C GLU A 133 11.92 -0.31 -5.98
N ALA A 134 11.47 -0.26 -4.72
CA ALA A 134 10.20 -0.86 -4.35
C ALA A 134 9.01 -0.12 -4.97
N GLU A 135 9.08 1.21 -5.05
CA GLU A 135 8.01 2.01 -5.65
C GLU A 135 7.91 1.74 -7.16
N ASP A 136 9.03 1.62 -7.87
CA ASP A 136 9.04 1.25 -9.29
C ASP A 136 8.28 -0.07 -9.54
N ILE A 137 8.53 -1.09 -8.71
CA ILE A 137 7.82 -2.38 -8.81
C ILE A 137 6.33 -2.22 -8.50
N MET A 138 5.98 -1.39 -7.51
CA MET A 138 4.57 -1.15 -7.16
C MET A 138 3.82 -0.40 -8.25
N ASP A 139 4.49 0.53 -8.93
CA ASP A 139 3.96 1.26 -10.10
C ASP A 139 3.82 0.34 -11.32
N GLU A 140 4.81 -0.54 -11.57
CA GLU A 140 4.72 -1.58 -12.61
C GLU A 140 3.52 -2.51 -12.39
N LEU A 141 3.23 -2.85 -11.13
CA LEU A 141 2.04 -3.61 -10.75
C LEU A 141 0.75 -2.79 -10.87
N GLY A 142 0.81 -1.48 -11.04
CA GLY A 142 -0.36 -0.60 -11.09
C GLY A 142 -0.95 -0.29 -9.71
N VAL A 143 -0.19 -0.51 -8.63
CA VAL A 143 -0.55 -0.10 -7.27
C VAL A 143 -0.28 1.40 -7.11
N THR A 144 -1.17 2.23 -7.66
CA THR A 144 -1.02 3.69 -7.57
C THR A 144 -1.37 4.20 -6.18
N HIS A 145 -0.53 5.07 -5.58
CA HIS A 145 -0.82 5.77 -4.33
C HIS A 145 -1.68 7.02 -4.59
N PRO A 146 -2.97 7.05 -4.22
CA PRO A 146 -3.78 8.26 -4.37
C PRO A 146 -3.48 9.18 -3.18
N GLY A 147 -2.50 10.09 -3.32
CA GLY A 147 -2.32 11.09 -2.27
C GLY A 147 -1.07 11.97 -2.26
N VAL A 148 -0.04 11.73 -3.08
CA VAL A 148 1.10 12.66 -3.15
C VAL A 148 1.04 13.41 -4.48
N GLY A 149 0.20 14.44 -4.51
CA GLY A 149 0.35 15.50 -5.50
C GLY A 149 1.69 16.18 -5.27
N GLY A 150 2.66 15.87 -6.13
CA GLY A 150 3.96 16.54 -6.14
C GLY A 150 5.14 15.60 -6.14
N HIS A 151 5.29 14.80 -7.19
CA HIS A 151 6.50 14.65 -7.99
C HIS A 151 6.14 13.65 -9.08
N HIS A 152 6.06 14.11 -10.33
CA HIS A 152 6.08 13.23 -11.48
C HIS A 152 7.44 12.51 -11.49
N HIS A 153 7.57 11.43 -10.73
CA HIS A 153 8.35 10.32 -11.23
C HIS A 153 7.50 9.77 -12.37
N LEU A 154 7.76 10.29 -13.57
CA LEU A 154 7.75 9.40 -14.74
C LEU A 154 8.45 8.11 -14.30
N PRO A 155 8.00 6.91 -14.75
CA PRO A 155 8.84 5.71 -14.60
C PRO A 155 10.25 6.16 -14.95
N PRO A 156 11.27 5.93 -14.09
CA PRO A 156 12.59 6.48 -14.32
C PRO A 156 12.91 6.21 -15.80
N PRO A 157 13.20 7.25 -16.62
CA PRO A 157 12.94 7.25 -18.08
C PRO A 157 13.69 6.17 -18.88
N PHE A 158 14.41 5.33 -18.18
CA PHE A 158 15.33 4.33 -18.64
C PHE A 158 14.65 2.99 -18.97
N ILE A 159 13.57 2.58 -18.29
CA ILE A 159 12.94 1.26 -18.54
C ILE A 159 12.10 1.25 -19.83
N SER A 160 11.52 2.39 -20.20
CA SER A 160 10.81 2.55 -21.48
C SER A 160 11.74 2.44 -22.69
N ASP A 161 13.03 2.69 -22.50
CA ASP A 161 14.04 2.67 -23.55
C ASP A 161 14.65 1.26 -23.76
N LEU A 162 14.29 0.28 -22.91
CA LEU A 162 14.69 -1.11 -23.10
C LEU A 162 13.91 -1.76 -24.23
N THR A 163 14.62 -2.53 -25.04
CA THR A 163 14.02 -3.46 -26.01
C THR A 163 13.23 -4.56 -25.30
N ASP A 164 12.34 -5.24 -26.03
CA ASP A 164 11.55 -6.35 -25.48
C ASP A 164 12.46 -7.48 -24.97
N GLU A 165 13.55 -7.75 -25.68
CA GLU A 165 14.55 -8.75 -25.29
C GLU A 165 15.32 -8.34 -24.03
N GLN A 166 15.68 -7.07 -23.89
CA GLN A 166 16.34 -6.56 -22.68
C GLN A 166 15.41 -6.57 -21.48
N ARG A 167 14.10 -6.34 -21.67
CA ARG A 167 13.10 -6.48 -20.61
C ARG A 167 12.98 -7.92 -20.15
N GLU A 168 12.93 -8.87 -21.06
CA GLU A 168 12.90 -10.31 -20.72
C GLU A 168 14.19 -10.73 -20.00
N ALA A 169 15.36 -10.30 -20.47
CA ALA A 169 16.64 -10.56 -19.81
C ALA A 169 16.70 -9.93 -18.41
N LEU A 170 16.19 -8.69 -18.25
CA LEU A 170 16.12 -8.00 -16.97
C LEU A 170 15.19 -8.73 -16.01
N GLN A 171 14.06 -9.23 -16.51
CA GLN A 171 13.12 -10.04 -15.73
C GLN A 171 13.77 -11.34 -15.25
N VAL A 172 14.50 -12.05 -16.11
CA VAL A 172 15.23 -13.27 -15.73
C VAL A 172 16.34 -12.98 -14.72
N ALA A 173 17.09 -11.89 -14.89
CA ALA A 173 18.15 -11.48 -13.98
C ALA A 173 17.61 -11.04 -12.60
N ARG A 174 16.45 -10.38 -12.57
CA ARG A 174 15.71 -10.08 -11.33
C ARG A 174 15.27 -11.36 -10.62
N GLN A 175 14.73 -12.34 -11.35
CA GLN A 175 14.30 -13.63 -10.78
C GLN A 175 15.45 -14.42 -10.13
N SER A 176 16.68 -14.28 -10.63
CA SER A 176 17.86 -14.91 -10.06
C SER A 176 18.61 -14.04 -9.04
N ASN A 177 18.13 -12.82 -8.76
CA ASN A 177 18.84 -11.79 -7.99
C ASN A 177 20.28 -11.56 -8.48
N ASP A 178 20.50 -11.66 -9.79
CA ASP A 178 21.81 -11.50 -10.41
C ASP A 178 22.08 -10.02 -10.70
N ARG A 179 22.56 -9.31 -9.68
CA ARG A 179 22.89 -7.89 -9.76
C ARG A 179 23.94 -7.54 -10.81
N ALA A 180 24.86 -8.46 -11.11
CA ALA A 180 25.87 -8.25 -12.13
C ALA A 180 25.24 -8.25 -13.52
N THR A 181 24.33 -9.19 -13.77
CA THR A 181 23.58 -9.24 -15.03
C THR A 181 22.61 -8.07 -15.18
N ILE A 182 21.95 -7.64 -14.10
CA ILE A 182 21.10 -6.45 -14.11
C ILE A 182 21.91 -5.21 -14.52
N GLN A 183 23.09 -4.99 -13.90
CA GLN A 183 23.96 -3.87 -14.25
C GLN A 183 24.43 -3.96 -15.72
N ALA A 184 24.79 -5.15 -16.19
CA ALA A 184 25.24 -5.34 -17.56
C ALA A 184 24.16 -5.00 -18.60
N ILE A 185 22.89 -5.33 -18.31
CA ILE A 185 21.75 -5.01 -19.19
C ILE A 185 21.56 -3.48 -19.27
N PHE A 186 21.67 -2.78 -18.14
CA PHE A 186 21.56 -1.33 -18.12
C PHE A 186 22.75 -0.64 -18.82
N ASP A 187 23.98 -1.12 -18.58
CA ASP A 187 25.17 -0.62 -19.26
C ASP A 187 25.07 -0.81 -20.79
N GLU A 188 24.56 -1.96 -21.24
CA GLU A 188 24.32 -2.26 -22.66
C GLU A 188 23.26 -1.34 -23.29
N ALA A 189 22.22 -1.00 -22.53
CA ALA A 189 21.20 -0.04 -22.93
C ALA A 189 21.69 1.43 -22.87
N GLY A 190 22.93 1.69 -22.42
CA GLY A 190 23.45 3.04 -22.22
C GLY A 190 22.77 3.79 -21.06
N ILE A 191 22.16 3.04 -20.14
CA ILE A 191 21.45 3.54 -18.97
C ILE A 191 22.44 3.57 -17.81
N GLU A 192 22.88 4.77 -17.42
CA GLU A 192 23.61 4.93 -16.16
C GLU A 192 22.63 4.81 -15.00
N LEU A 193 22.70 3.69 -14.29
CA LEU A 193 22.02 3.58 -13.00
C LEU A 193 22.58 4.65 -12.05
N PRO A 194 21.72 5.43 -11.35
CA PRO A 194 22.19 6.38 -10.37
C PRO A 194 22.99 5.62 -9.31
N VAL A 195 24.31 5.84 -9.32
CA VAL A 195 25.20 5.27 -8.31
C VAL A 195 24.85 5.97 -7.00
N HIS A 196 23.99 5.34 -6.18
CA HIS A 196 23.66 5.86 -4.87
C HIS A 196 24.93 5.85 -4.02
N HIS A 197 25.59 7.00 -3.96
CA HIS A 197 26.56 7.29 -2.93
C HIS A 197 25.81 7.22 -1.59
N TYR A 198 25.85 6.06 -0.94
CA TYR A 198 25.58 5.96 0.49
C TYR A 198 26.57 6.91 1.17
N GLY A 199 26.11 8.12 1.44
CA GLY A 199 26.82 9.07 2.28
C GLY A 199 27.07 8.36 3.60
N ARG A 200 28.31 7.90 3.82
CA ARG A 200 28.82 7.60 5.15
C ARG A 200 28.54 8.84 5.97
N ARG A 201 27.48 8.77 6.78
CA ARG A 201 27.26 9.70 7.88
C ARG A 201 28.40 9.45 8.86
N THR A 202 29.50 10.15 8.67
CA THR A 202 30.55 10.24 9.68
C THR A 202 29.88 10.86 10.90
N MET A 203 29.66 10.05 11.93
CA MET A 203 29.34 10.54 13.27
C MET A 203 30.56 11.35 13.74
N ASN A 204 30.37 12.65 13.91
CA ASN A 204 31.21 13.48 14.77
C ASN A 204 30.56 13.55 16.14
#